data_AF-A0A2H5WQY0-F1
#
_entry.id   AF-A0A2H5WQY0-F1
#
_cell.length_a   1.000
_cell.length_b   1.000
_cell.length_c   1.000
_cell.angle_alpha   90.00
_cell.angle_beta   90.00
_cell.angle_gamma   90.00
#
_symmetry.space_group_name_H-M   'P 1'
#
loop_
_entity.id
_entity.type
_entity.pdbx_description
1 polymer ?
#
loop_
_entity_poly.entity_id
_entity_poly.type
_entity_poly.pdbx_seq_one_letter_code
_entity_poly.pdbx_strand_id
1 'polypeptide(L)'
;MALFGGYACYYGLVEGTERALVADFAPESVRGQAYGLFHFVVGAGMLPASVLFGALWEWAGVEVAFLTGAGLALMASALFWLSVRRA
;
A
#
# COMPACT_ATOMS: atom_id res chain seq x y z
N MET A 1 -11.46 19.63 0.01
CA MET A 1 -10.33 20.04 0.88
C MET A 1 -10.11 19.08 2.04
N ALA A 2 -11.14 18.75 2.82
CA ALA A 2 -11.00 17.78 3.92
C ALA A 2 -10.45 16.40 3.47
N LEU A 3 -10.91 15.86 2.34
CA LEU A 3 -10.41 14.58 1.79
C LEU A 3 -8.90 14.62 1.46
N PHE A 4 -8.44 15.67 0.79
CA PHE A 4 -7.03 15.84 0.45
C PHE A 4 -6.16 16.06 1.70
N GLY A 5 -6.65 16.83 2.68
CA GLY A 5 -5.96 17.02 3.96
C GLY A 5 -5.82 15.71 4.74
N GLY A 6 -6.92 14.92 4.82
CA GLY A 6 -6.89 13.60 5.44
C GLY A 6 -5.94 12.64 4.73
N TYR A 7 -5.96 12.62 3.39
CA TYR A 7 -5.02 11.80 2.60
C TYR A 7 -3.57 12.24 2.80
N ALA A 8 -3.28 13.55 2.86
CA ALA A 8 -1.93 14.05 3.10
C ALA A 8 -1.41 13.66 4.49
N CYS A 9 -2.25 13.76 5.53
CA CYS A 9 -1.90 13.28 6.87
C CYS A 9 -1.64 11.77 6.87
N TYR A 10 -2.51 10.99 6.25
CA TYR A 10 -2.34 9.54 6.12
C TYR A 10 -1.03 9.20 5.40
N TYR A 11 -0.80 9.77 4.22
CA TYR A 11 0.36 9.47 3.40
C TYR A 11 1.66 9.87 4.10
N GLY A 12 1.70 11.03 4.75
CA GLY A 12 2.86 11.48 5.51
C GLY A 12 3.19 10.58 6.72
N LEU A 13 2.18 9.98 7.36
CA LEU A 13 2.39 9.00 8.43
C LEU A 13 2.89 7.67 7.87
N VAL A 14 2.27 7.16 6.81
CA VAL A 14 2.54 5.81 6.29
C VAL A 14 3.87 5.73 5.55
N GLU A 15 4.18 6.65 4.66
CA GLU A 15 5.37 6.58 3.80
C GLU A 15 6.69 6.62 4.62
N GLY A 16 6.71 7.34 5.74
CA GLY A 16 7.85 7.35 6.65
C GLY A 16 8.01 6.03 7.40
N THR A 17 6.92 5.54 7.98
CA THR A 17 6.90 4.31 8.78
C THR A 17 7.20 3.06 7.96
N GLU A 18 6.68 2.95 6.73
CA GLU A 18 6.96 1.82 5.84
C GLU A 18 8.45 1.72 5.49
N ARG A 19 9.09 2.85 5.19
CA ARG A 19 10.53 2.87 4.88
C ARG A 19 11.39 2.54 6.09
N ALA A 20 11.02 3.05 7.28
CA ALA A 20 11.69 2.70 8.53
C ALA A 20 11.62 1.19 8.77
N LEU A 21 10.45 0.57 8.57
CA LEU A 21 10.26 -0.86 8.72
C LEU A 21 11.16 -1.68 7.77
N VAL A 22 11.34 -1.25 6.52
CA VAL A 22 12.28 -1.88 5.59
C VAL A 22 13.72 -1.79 6.10
N ALA A 23 14.12 -0.65 6.68
CA ALA A 23 15.45 -0.48 7.25
C ALA A 23 15.71 -1.33 8.49
N ASP A 24 14.68 -1.60 9.29
CA ASP A 24 14.73 -2.43 10.50
C ASP A 24 14.90 -3.91 10.17
N PHE A 25 14.29 -4.41 9.08
CA PHE A 25 14.41 -5.81 8.64
C PHE A 25 15.67 -6.09 7.80
N ALA A 26 16.25 -5.06 7.16
CA ALA A 26 17.38 -5.24 6.24
C ALA A 26 18.74 -4.99 6.94
N PRO A 27 19.70 -5.92 6.83
CA PRO A 27 21.09 -5.66 7.23
C PRO A 27 21.66 -4.46 6.48
N GLU A 28 22.54 -3.70 7.13
CA GLU A 28 23.08 -2.46 6.58
C GLU A 28 23.74 -2.64 5.22
N SER A 29 24.41 -3.77 5.00
CA SER A 29 25.12 -4.09 3.75
C SER A 29 24.21 -4.26 2.53
N VAL A 30 22.92 -4.56 2.72
CA VAL A 30 21.95 -4.83 1.64
C VAL A 30 20.74 -3.89 1.66
N ARG A 31 20.75 -2.86 2.51
CA ARG A 31 19.63 -1.92 2.67
C ARG A 31 19.21 -1.22 1.37
N GLY A 32 20.17 -0.90 0.49
CA GLY A 32 19.88 -0.35 -0.84
C GLY A 32 19.09 -1.31 -1.73
N GLN A 33 19.40 -2.61 -1.69
CA GLN A 33 18.65 -3.63 -2.43
C GLN A 33 17.27 -3.87 -1.82
N ALA A 34 17.16 -3.84 -0.49
CA ALA A 34 15.88 -3.97 0.20
C ALA A 34 14.90 -2.85 -0.17
N TYR A 35 15.35 -1.60 -0.22
CA TYR A 35 14.54 -0.49 -0.72
C TYR A 35 14.20 -0.63 -2.22
N GLY A 36 15.16 -1.09 -3.03
CA GLY A 36 14.92 -1.37 -4.45
C GLY A 36 13.81 -2.40 -4.66
N LEU A 37 13.86 -3.51 -3.90
CA LEU A 37 12.85 -4.56 -3.94
C LEU A 37 11.50 -4.07 -3.42
N PHE A 38 11.48 -3.29 -2.33
CA PHE A 38 10.26 -2.67 -1.79
C PHE A 38 9.56 -1.82 -2.86
N HIS A 39 10.26 -0.87 -3.47
CA HIS A 39 9.67 -0.03 -4.51
C HIS A 39 9.32 -0.79 -5.79
N PHE A 40 10.08 -1.83 -6.13
CA PHE A 40 9.74 -2.71 -7.25
C PHE A 40 8.41 -3.42 -7.00
N VAL A 41 8.20 -4.01 -5.83
CA VAL A 41 6.95 -4.71 -5.46
C VAL A 41 5.77 -3.74 -5.45
N VAL A 42 5.94 -2.56 -4.84
CA VAL A 42 4.90 -1.51 -4.81
C VAL A 42 4.53 -1.08 -6.23
N GLY A 43 5.51 -0.75 -7.06
CA GLY A 43 5.28 -0.33 -8.45
C GLY A 43 4.68 -1.44 -9.32
N ALA A 44 5.21 -2.66 -9.21
CA ALA A 44 4.70 -3.81 -9.94
C ALA A 44 3.26 -4.16 -9.55
N GLY A 45 2.86 -3.94 -8.29
CA GLY A 45 1.48 -4.09 -7.83
C GLY A 45 0.56 -2.95 -8.27
N MET A 46 1.06 -1.70 -8.32
CA MET A 46 0.30 -0.53 -8.75
C MET A 46 -0.18 -0.62 -10.20
N LEU A 47 0.62 -1.21 -11.10
CA LEU A 47 0.26 -1.36 -12.51
C LEU A 47 -1.05 -2.16 -12.73
N PRO A 48 -1.15 -3.44 -12.30
CA PRO A 48 -2.39 -4.21 -12.44
C PRO A 48 -3.51 -3.63 -11.57
N ALA A 49 -3.20 -3.07 -10.39
CA ALA A 49 -4.21 -2.44 -9.53
C ALA A 49 -4.92 -1.28 -10.24
N SER A 50 -4.17 -0.46 -10.99
CA SER A 50 -4.72 0.68 -11.74
C SER A 50 -5.62 0.21 -12.88
N VAL A 51 -5.21 -0.82 -13.62
CA VAL A 51 -6.01 -1.43 -14.70
C VAL A 51 -7.30 -2.04 -14.14
N LEU A 52 -7.20 -2.81 -13.05
CA LEU A 52 -8.34 -3.43 -12.40
C LEU A 52 -9.32 -2.38 -11.86
N PHE A 53 -8.81 -1.33 -11.21
CA PHE A 53 -9.65 -0.25 -10.70
C PHE A 53 -10.40 0.48 -11.83
N GLY A 54 -9.73 0.76 -12.95
CA GLY A 54 -10.35 1.33 -14.14
C GLY A 54 -11.44 0.44 -14.72
N ALA A 55 -11.17 -0.86 -14.87
CA ALA A 55 -12.14 -1.83 -15.38
C ALA A 55 -13.36 -1.98 -14.45
N LEU A 56 -13.13 -2.02 -13.14
CA LEU A 56 -14.20 -2.04 -12.12
C LEU A 56 -15.07 -0.79 -12.19
N TRP A 57 -14.44 0.38 -12.35
CA TRP A 57 -15.17 1.63 -12.52
C TRP A 57 -16.04 1.59 -13.77
N GLU A 58 -15.48 1.17 -14.90
CA GLU A 58 -16.19 1.16 -16.19
C GLU A 58 -17.38 0.20 -16.21
N TRP A 59 -17.23 -1.00 -15.65
CA TRP A 59 -18.27 -2.05 -15.73
C TRP A 59 -19.25 -2.05 -14.57
N ALA A 60 -18.79 -1.74 -13.36
CA ALA A 60 -19.59 -1.84 -12.13
C ALA A 60 -19.84 -0.48 -11.45
N GLY A 61 -19.27 0.59 -12.00
CA GLY A 61 -19.43 1.95 -11.49
C GLY A 61 -18.41 2.34 -10.42
N VAL A 62 -18.43 3.64 -10.10
CA VAL A 62 -17.46 4.26 -9.18
C VAL A 62 -17.56 3.68 -7.76
N GLU A 63 -18.76 3.43 -7.25
CA GLU A 63 -18.97 2.96 -5.88
C GLU A 63 -18.32 1.58 -5.66
N VAL A 64 -18.51 0.65 -6.59
CA VAL A 64 -17.93 -0.69 -6.51
C VAL A 64 -16.41 -0.65 -6.59
N ALA A 65 -15.84 0.20 -7.45
CA ALA A 65 -14.39 0.37 -7.56
C ALA A 65 -13.78 0.86 -6.23
N PHE A 66 -14.37 1.89 -5.61
CA PHE A 66 -13.88 2.42 -4.33
C PHE A 66 -14.10 1.46 -3.17
N LEU A 67 -15.25 0.78 -3.07
CA LEU A 67 -15.52 -0.21 -2.03
C LEU A 67 -14.61 -1.42 -2.14
N THR A 68 -14.30 -1.86 -3.36
CA THR A 68 -13.33 -2.95 -3.59
C THR A 68 -11.94 -2.53 -3.11
N GLY A 69 -11.49 -1.33 -3.47
CA GLY A 69 -10.22 -0.78 -2.98
C GLY A 69 -10.17 -0.68 -1.45
N ALA A 70 -11.24 -0.21 -0.81
CA ALA A 70 -11.35 -0.14 0.64
C ALA A 70 -11.31 -1.53 1.30
N GLY A 71 -12.02 -2.51 0.74
CA GLY A 71 -12.01 -3.89 1.23
C GLY A 71 -10.62 -4.54 1.13
N LEU A 72 -9.92 -4.35 0.01
CA LEU A 72 -8.55 -4.82 -0.18
C LEU A 72 -7.58 -4.16 0.81
N ALA A 73 -7.71 -2.84 1.04
CA ALA A 73 -6.89 -2.13 2.02
C ALA A 73 -7.09 -2.67 3.44
N LEU A 74 -8.35 -2.86 3.87
CA LEU A 74 -8.66 -3.43 5.19
C LEU A 74 -8.12 -4.86 5.35
N MET A 75 -8.25 -5.69 4.30
CA MET A 75 -7.72 -7.05 4.29
C MET A 75 -6.19 -7.04 4.41
N ALA A 76 -5.50 -6.18 3.65
CA ALA A 76 -4.04 -6.05 3.71
C ALA A 76 -3.58 -5.58 5.11
N SER A 77 -4.26 -4.58 5.70
CA SER A 77 -3.96 -4.13 7.07
C SER A 77 -4.17 -5.23 8.10
N ALA A 78 -5.24 -6.02 7.98
CA ALA A 78 -5.49 -7.16 8.87
C ALA A 78 -4.42 -8.25 8.72
N LEU A 79 -4.04 -8.60 7.49
CA LEU A 79 -2.97 -9.56 7.22
C LEU A 79 -1.63 -9.09 7.77
N PHE A 80 -1.30 -7.81 7.57
CA PHE A 80 -0.09 -7.20 8.12
C PHE A 80 -0.09 -7.27 9.66
N TRP A 81 -1.17 -6.84 10.30
CA TRP A 81 -1.34 -6.91 11.75
C TRP A 81 -1.19 -8.34 12.28
N LEU A 82 -1.82 -9.33 11.63
CA LEU A 82 -1.71 -10.74 11.99
C LEU A 82 -0.29 -11.29 11.79
N SER A 83 0.43 -10.84 10.76
CA SER A 83 1.80 -11.26 10.48
C SER A 83 2.78 -10.70 11.52
N VAL A 84 2.63 -9.41 11.87
CA VAL A 84 3.47 -8.76 12.90
C VAL A 84 3.19 -9.33 14.28
N ARG A 85 1.95 -9.70 14.61
CA ARG A 85 1.63 -10.35 15.90
C ARG A 85 2.20 -11.76 16.05
N ARG A 86 2.61 -12.40 14.95
CA ARG A 86 3.17 -13.75 14.94
C ARG A 86 4.70 -13.76 14.89
N ALA A 87 5.33 -12.62 14.58
CA ALA A 87 6.77 -12.43 14.59
C ALA A 87 7.25 -12.05 16.00
#